data_AF-A0A250I8A8-F1
#
_entry.id   AF-A0A250I8A8-F1
#
_cell.length_a   1.000
_cell.length_b   1.000
_cell.length_c   1.000
_cell.angle_alpha   90.00
_cell.angle_beta   90.00
_cell.angle_gamma   90.00
#
_symmetry.space_group_name_H-M   'P 1'
#
loop_
_entity.id
_entity.type
_entity.pdbx_description
1 polymer ?
#
loop_
_entity_poly.entity_id
_entity_poly.type
_entity_poly.pdbx_seq_one_letter_code
_entity_poly.pdbx_strand_id
1 'polypeptide(L)'
;MPPSRDPSALALELLRSARPHVRARSRSPGYYQAADRFSEMFLGRAFQLEPDYFKAVGTDYSAIDCLYEELGPDTGRPGESPEAVTERLQEMTRPGPAYAALVPLEAALEAPTCSLLDVCRALLGAITVLGHESLERRGLSESREDWSRLWQDRVWRQNSQQARLYRLIQVMRAPPEEKAGRLEALGAARDELRVRGTGFARGVHEYLERYGETGAASVALVGGLPFSQALTPRGLSEVLRLLQGEADFLGRMARLMRFAQDVRFDPTEPLNSGVMGYAAEYRQNLADLDATRLPKAELDTRLREEWNSTLADTRQRFDTLVSATREESARSTLQGFVTGFYAIAARLVEAGHEP
;
A
#
# COMPACT_ATOMS: atom_id res chain seq x y z
N MET A 1 -26.38 30.64 -13.46
CA MET A 1 -25.42 29.53 -13.31
C MET A 1 -25.90 28.67 -12.15
N PRO A 2 -26.01 27.34 -12.29
CA PRO A 2 -26.25 26.50 -11.11
C PRO A 2 -25.09 26.70 -10.11
N PRO A 3 -25.35 26.64 -8.79
CA PRO A 3 -24.29 26.75 -7.80
C PRO A 3 -23.25 25.66 -8.05
N SER A 4 -21.96 26.01 -8.05
CA SER A 4 -20.91 25.00 -8.10
C SER A 4 -21.08 24.08 -6.88
N ARG A 5 -21.26 22.78 -7.13
CA ARG A 5 -21.34 21.78 -6.05
C ARG A 5 -20.07 21.86 -5.21
N ASP A 6 -20.22 21.75 -3.89
CA ASP A 6 -19.10 21.72 -2.94
C ASP A 6 -18.14 20.56 -3.31
N PRO A 7 -16.85 20.83 -3.58
CA PRO A 7 -15.86 19.80 -3.88
C PRO A 7 -15.76 18.70 -2.81
N SER A 8 -15.95 19.05 -1.53
CA SER A 8 -15.91 18.06 -0.44
C SER A 8 -17.10 17.10 -0.52
N ALA A 9 -18.29 17.61 -0.81
CA ALA A 9 -19.48 16.78 -0.98
C ALA A 9 -19.33 15.82 -2.18
N LEU A 10 -18.88 16.35 -3.33
CA LEU A 10 -18.57 15.56 -4.53
C LEU A 10 -17.55 14.45 -4.23
N ALA A 11 -16.44 14.78 -3.58
CA ALA A 11 -15.40 13.82 -3.26
C ALA A 11 -15.90 12.72 -2.30
N LEU A 12 -16.73 13.06 -1.30
CA LEU A 12 -17.37 12.06 -0.43
C LEU A 12 -18.31 11.12 -1.19
N GLU A 13 -19.07 11.65 -2.16
CA GLU A 13 -19.91 10.85 -3.03
C GLU A 13 -19.07 9.88 -3.88
N LEU A 14 -17.95 10.34 -4.45
CA LEU A 14 -17.02 9.47 -5.18
C LEU A 14 -16.52 8.30 -4.33
N LEU A 15 -16.12 8.54 -3.07
CA LEU A 15 -15.67 7.47 -2.16
C LEU A 15 -16.77 6.42 -1.94
N ARG A 16 -18.01 6.86 -1.76
CA ARG A 16 -19.17 5.97 -1.55
C ARG A 16 -19.51 5.19 -2.82
N SER A 17 -19.47 5.84 -3.98
CA SER A 17 -19.81 5.26 -5.28
C SER A 17 -18.72 4.32 -5.82
N ALA A 18 -17.45 4.56 -5.50
CA ALA A 18 -16.34 3.70 -5.93
C ALA A 18 -16.36 2.32 -5.26
N ARG A 19 -16.85 2.23 -4.02
CA ARG A 19 -16.75 1.02 -3.21
C ARG A 19 -17.53 -0.20 -3.74
N PRO A 20 -18.78 -0.06 -4.22
CA PRO A 20 -19.48 -1.15 -4.90
C PRO A 20 -18.69 -1.74 -6.07
N HIS A 21 -17.96 -0.92 -6.83
CA HIS A 21 -17.16 -1.36 -7.97
C HIS A 21 -16.00 -2.26 -7.57
N VAL A 22 -15.34 -1.96 -6.45
CA VAL A 22 -14.26 -2.79 -5.90
C VAL A 22 -14.83 -4.09 -5.35
N ARG A 23 -15.95 -4.03 -4.63
CA ARG A 23 -16.62 -5.23 -4.08
C ARG A 23 -17.04 -6.22 -5.17
N ALA A 24 -17.56 -5.73 -6.29
CA ALA A 24 -18.00 -6.56 -7.41
C ALA A 24 -16.85 -7.30 -8.12
N ARG A 25 -15.62 -6.77 -8.04
CA ARG A 25 -14.43 -7.30 -8.70
C ARG A 25 -13.47 -8.04 -7.76
N SER A 26 -13.70 -7.94 -6.45
CA SER A 26 -12.87 -8.57 -5.44
C SER A 26 -12.94 -10.10 -5.55
N ARG A 27 -11.78 -10.76 -5.38
CA ARG A 27 -11.63 -12.22 -5.44
C ARG A 27 -12.52 -12.97 -4.45
N SER A 28 -12.85 -12.34 -3.32
CA SER A 28 -13.81 -12.88 -2.35
C SER A 28 -14.41 -11.78 -1.47
N PRO A 29 -15.60 -12.00 -0.88
CA PRO A 29 -16.13 -11.09 0.12
C PRO A 29 -15.23 -10.90 1.34
N GLY A 30 -14.45 -11.92 1.70
CA GLY A 30 -13.51 -11.88 2.82
C GLY A 30 -12.36 -10.90 2.58
N TYR A 31 -11.86 -10.80 1.34
CA TYR A 31 -10.69 -9.98 1.00
C TYR A 31 -10.92 -8.49 1.27
N TYR A 32 -11.98 -7.90 0.71
CA TYR A 32 -12.26 -6.48 0.94
C TYR A 32 -12.71 -6.20 2.39
N GLN A 33 -13.38 -7.15 3.05
CA GLN A 33 -13.78 -7.00 4.45
C GLN A 33 -12.58 -7.04 5.39
N ALA A 34 -11.56 -7.85 5.07
CA ALA A 34 -10.30 -7.87 5.80
C ALA A 34 -9.57 -6.53 5.64
N ALA A 35 -9.53 -5.96 4.43
CA ALA A 35 -8.96 -4.62 4.20
C ALA A 35 -9.72 -3.52 4.98
N ASP A 36 -11.05 -3.55 5.00
CA ASP A 36 -11.88 -2.62 5.78
C ASP A 36 -11.58 -2.73 7.29
N ARG A 37 -11.55 -3.95 7.83
CA ARG A 37 -11.26 -4.22 9.25
C ARG A 37 -9.82 -3.85 9.62
N PHE A 38 -8.88 -4.11 8.71
CA PHE A 38 -7.49 -3.71 8.88
C PHE A 38 -7.41 -2.19 9.00
N SER A 39 -7.98 -1.43 8.06
CA SER A 39 -7.96 0.04 8.12
C SER A 39 -8.71 0.60 9.34
N GLU A 40 -9.80 -0.04 9.78
CA GLU A 40 -10.49 0.32 11.02
C GLU A 40 -9.61 0.17 12.26
N MET A 41 -8.95 -0.99 12.41
CA MET A 41 -8.07 -1.24 13.55
C MET A 41 -6.80 -0.39 13.49
N PHE A 42 -6.25 -0.22 12.29
CA PHE A 42 -4.98 0.46 12.03
C PHE A 42 -5.10 1.99 12.14
N LEU A 43 -6.19 2.57 11.62
CA LEU A 43 -6.39 4.03 11.59
C LEU A 43 -7.53 4.48 12.51
N GLY A 44 -8.67 3.79 12.45
CA GLY A 44 -9.90 4.21 13.12
C GLY A 44 -9.75 4.35 14.63
N ARG A 45 -9.04 3.43 15.30
CA ARG A 45 -8.88 3.46 16.77
C ARG A 45 -7.87 4.48 17.26
N ALA A 46 -6.70 4.56 16.62
CA ALA A 46 -5.62 5.44 17.08
C ALA A 46 -5.89 6.91 16.74
N PHE A 47 -6.34 7.19 15.52
CA PHE A 47 -6.53 8.55 15.02
C PHE A 47 -7.99 9.03 15.05
N GLN A 48 -8.93 8.16 15.48
CA GLN A 48 -10.37 8.47 15.58
C GLN A 48 -10.95 8.93 14.23
N LEU A 49 -10.65 8.19 13.16
CA LEU A 49 -11.20 8.48 11.83
C LEU A 49 -12.65 8.03 11.73
N GLU A 50 -13.47 8.82 11.04
CA GLU A 50 -14.84 8.41 10.72
C GLU A 50 -14.86 7.23 9.74
N PRO A 51 -15.94 6.41 9.77
CA PRO A 51 -16.08 5.23 8.92
C PRO A 51 -15.83 5.43 7.43
N ASP A 52 -16.29 6.55 6.86
CA ASP A 52 -16.15 6.79 5.42
C ASP A 52 -14.69 6.96 5.01
N TYR A 53 -13.85 7.55 5.86
CA TYR A 53 -12.45 7.84 5.53
C TYR A 53 -11.54 6.62 5.64
N PHE A 54 -11.61 5.85 6.73
CA PHE A 54 -10.74 4.66 6.83
C PHE A 54 -11.17 3.55 5.87
N LYS A 55 -12.48 3.42 5.58
CA LYS A 55 -12.98 2.44 4.61
C LYS A 55 -12.59 2.81 3.17
N ALA A 56 -12.53 4.10 2.85
CA ALA A 56 -12.01 4.56 1.56
C ALA A 56 -10.57 4.13 1.33
N VAL A 57 -9.71 4.29 2.33
CA VAL A 57 -8.31 3.85 2.29
C VAL A 57 -8.18 2.33 2.09
N GLY A 58 -8.96 1.52 2.83
CA GLY A 58 -8.96 0.06 2.64
C GLY A 58 -9.51 -0.37 1.26
N THR A 59 -10.49 0.38 0.75
CA THR A 59 -11.07 0.18 -0.58
C THR A 59 -10.06 0.50 -1.68
N ASP A 60 -9.27 1.57 -1.53
CA ASP A 60 -8.21 1.98 -2.46
C ASP A 60 -7.13 0.92 -2.59
N TYR A 61 -6.65 0.37 -1.47
CA TYR A 61 -5.70 -0.74 -1.46
C TYR A 61 -6.20 -1.92 -2.31
N SER A 62 -7.43 -2.37 -2.05
CA SER A 62 -8.02 -3.50 -2.78
C SER A 62 -8.22 -3.18 -4.26
N ALA A 63 -8.58 -1.93 -4.59
CA ALA A 63 -8.79 -1.49 -5.96
C ALA A 63 -7.50 -1.50 -6.78
N ILE A 64 -6.41 -1.00 -6.22
CA ILE A 64 -5.10 -0.93 -6.89
C ILE A 64 -4.57 -2.34 -7.16
N ASP A 65 -4.70 -3.25 -6.19
CA ASP A 65 -4.30 -4.66 -6.38
C ASP A 65 -5.09 -5.30 -7.53
N CYS A 66 -6.43 -5.19 -7.51
CA CYS A 66 -7.28 -5.67 -8.61
C CYS A 66 -6.95 -5.01 -9.96
N LEU A 67 -6.60 -3.71 -9.97
CA LEU A 67 -6.25 -2.98 -11.19
C LEU A 67 -5.02 -3.58 -11.85
N TYR A 68 -3.96 -3.86 -11.10
CA TYR A 68 -2.75 -4.44 -11.68
C TYR A 68 -2.99 -5.87 -12.19
N GLU A 69 -3.86 -6.64 -11.54
CA GLU A 69 -4.30 -7.96 -12.05
C GLU A 69 -5.03 -7.87 -13.39
N GLU A 70 -5.85 -6.84 -13.61
CA GLU A 70 -6.57 -6.58 -14.87
C GLU A 70 -5.65 -6.06 -16.01
N LEU A 71 -4.36 -5.81 -15.74
CA LEU A 71 -3.36 -5.44 -16.78
C LEU A 71 -2.67 -6.69 -17.38
N GLY A 72 -3.24 -7.88 -17.20
CA GLY A 72 -2.68 -9.13 -17.68
C GLY A 72 -2.80 -9.33 -19.17
N PRO A 73 -1.84 -10.04 -19.80
CA PRO A 73 -1.98 -10.44 -21.20
C PRO A 73 -3.22 -11.33 -21.42
N ASP A 74 -3.68 -12.02 -20.37
CA ASP A 74 -4.85 -12.91 -20.37
C ASP A 74 -6.17 -12.18 -20.10
N THR A 75 -6.11 -10.91 -19.69
CA THR A 75 -7.27 -10.05 -19.46
C THR A 75 -7.46 -9.14 -20.67
N GLY A 76 -8.70 -8.93 -21.13
CA GLY A 76 -9.04 -8.28 -22.40
C GLY A 76 -8.67 -6.79 -22.58
N ARG A 77 -7.62 -6.30 -21.91
CA ARG A 77 -7.02 -4.96 -22.07
C ARG A 77 -5.52 -5.04 -22.43
N PRO A 78 -5.16 -5.62 -23.59
CA PRO A 78 -3.81 -5.50 -24.10
C PRO A 78 -3.58 -4.05 -24.57
N GLY A 79 -2.86 -3.22 -23.81
CA GLY A 79 -2.42 -1.93 -24.36
C GLY A 79 -1.86 -0.89 -23.40
N GLU A 80 -2.30 -0.84 -22.13
CA GLU A 80 -1.76 0.14 -21.17
C GLU A 80 -0.57 -0.44 -20.40
N SER A 81 0.58 0.25 -20.44
CA SER A 81 1.74 -0.16 -19.65
C SER A 81 1.50 0.12 -18.16
N PRO A 82 2.00 -0.73 -17.24
CA PRO A 82 1.98 -0.47 -15.80
C PRO A 82 2.55 0.90 -15.38
N GLU A 83 3.52 1.47 -16.10
CA GLU A 83 4.01 2.84 -15.84
C GLU A 83 2.97 3.89 -16.18
N ALA A 84 2.30 3.77 -17.34
CA ALA A 84 1.27 4.73 -17.72
C ALA A 84 0.12 4.73 -16.70
N VAL A 85 -0.24 3.55 -16.19
CA VAL A 85 -1.19 3.43 -15.07
C VAL A 85 -0.65 4.11 -13.81
N THR A 86 0.59 3.82 -13.42
CA THR A 86 1.24 4.44 -12.25
C THR A 86 1.23 5.98 -12.36
N GLU A 87 1.56 6.53 -13.52
CA GLU A 87 1.57 7.98 -13.78
C GLU A 87 0.18 8.60 -13.67
N ARG A 88 -0.84 7.95 -14.23
CA ARG A 88 -2.25 8.41 -14.16
C ARG A 88 -2.79 8.37 -12.73
N LEU A 89 -2.42 7.37 -11.94
CA LEU A 89 -2.75 7.31 -10.51
C LEU A 89 -2.01 8.41 -9.74
N GLN A 90 -0.73 8.61 -10.04
CA GLN A 90 0.08 9.65 -9.41
C GLN A 90 -0.46 11.04 -9.67
N GLU A 91 -1.00 11.32 -10.85
CA GLU A 91 -1.61 12.61 -11.18
C GLU A 91 -2.70 13.01 -10.16
N MET A 92 -3.50 12.03 -9.70
CA MET A 92 -4.61 12.24 -8.77
C MET A 92 -4.18 12.62 -7.35
N THR A 93 -2.90 12.51 -7.02
CA THR A 93 -2.33 12.95 -5.73
C THR A 93 -2.03 14.45 -5.68
N ARG A 94 -2.17 15.14 -6.82
CA ARG A 94 -2.00 16.59 -6.93
C ARG A 94 -3.37 17.28 -6.83
N PRO A 95 -3.53 18.33 -6.01
CA PRO A 95 -4.81 18.98 -5.82
C PRO A 95 -5.47 19.43 -7.14
N GLY A 96 -4.77 20.19 -7.99
CA GLY A 96 -5.32 20.73 -9.24
C GLY A 96 -5.98 19.65 -10.13
N PRO A 97 -5.25 18.61 -10.55
CA PRO A 97 -5.83 17.48 -11.28
C PRO A 97 -6.95 16.76 -10.52
N ALA A 98 -6.82 16.56 -9.21
CA ALA A 98 -7.84 15.91 -8.41
C ALA A 98 -9.17 16.67 -8.40
N TYR A 99 -9.15 17.99 -8.20
CA TYR A 99 -10.35 18.83 -8.29
C TYR A 99 -10.96 18.81 -9.69
N ALA A 100 -10.14 18.94 -10.73
CA ALA A 100 -10.61 18.96 -12.12
C ALA A 100 -11.28 17.64 -12.53
N ALA A 101 -10.88 16.53 -11.92
CA ALA A 101 -11.38 15.20 -12.25
C ALA A 101 -12.62 14.77 -11.46
N LEU A 102 -13.09 15.53 -10.45
CA LEU A 102 -14.23 15.12 -9.62
C LEU A 102 -15.49 14.82 -10.45
N VAL A 103 -15.92 15.77 -11.29
CA VAL A 103 -17.13 15.63 -12.10
C VAL A 103 -16.98 14.55 -13.20
N PRO A 104 -15.88 14.50 -13.98
CA PRO A 104 -15.67 13.40 -14.92
C PRO A 104 -15.67 12.01 -14.27
N LEU A 105 -15.07 11.87 -13.09
CA LEU A 105 -15.00 10.59 -12.38
C LEU A 105 -16.34 10.18 -11.77
N GLU A 106 -17.16 11.14 -11.32
CA GLU A 106 -18.53 10.87 -10.86
C GLU A 106 -19.35 10.23 -11.99
N ALA A 107 -19.35 10.86 -13.16
CA ALA A 107 -20.02 10.31 -14.34
C ALA A 107 -19.44 8.95 -14.76
N ALA A 108 -18.12 8.75 -14.65
CA ALA A 108 -17.48 7.47 -14.97
C ALA A 108 -17.88 6.35 -14.01
N LEU A 109 -18.05 6.65 -12.71
CA LEU A 109 -18.50 5.67 -11.71
C LEU A 109 -19.97 5.28 -11.87
N GLU A 110 -20.81 6.16 -12.42
CA GLU A 110 -22.21 5.86 -12.74
C GLU A 110 -22.35 5.00 -14.02
N ALA A 111 -21.31 4.99 -14.86
CA ALA A 111 -21.34 4.25 -16.11
C ALA A 111 -21.27 2.72 -15.87
N PRO A 112 -22.10 1.91 -16.57
CA PRO A 112 -22.03 0.44 -16.48
C PRO A 112 -20.68 -0.17 -16.87
N THR A 113 -19.89 0.56 -17.67
CA THR A 113 -18.58 0.15 -18.19
C THR A 113 -17.42 0.76 -17.42
N CYS A 114 -17.65 1.24 -16.19
CA CYS A 114 -16.62 1.88 -15.36
C CYS A 114 -15.35 1.02 -15.28
N SER A 115 -14.19 1.63 -15.50
CA SER A 115 -12.90 0.94 -15.45
C SER A 115 -12.33 0.92 -14.02
N LEU A 116 -11.57 -0.12 -13.65
CA LEU A 116 -10.86 -0.12 -12.36
C LEU A 116 -9.89 1.05 -12.23
N LEU A 117 -9.31 1.51 -13.35
CA LEU A 117 -8.44 2.69 -13.34
C LEU A 117 -9.21 3.94 -12.93
N ASP A 118 -10.43 4.16 -13.43
CA ASP A 118 -11.25 5.29 -13.02
C ASP A 118 -11.72 5.15 -11.57
N VAL A 119 -11.99 3.92 -11.10
CA VAL A 119 -12.28 3.65 -9.68
C VAL A 119 -11.09 4.06 -8.79
N CYS A 120 -9.87 3.63 -9.12
CA CYS A 120 -8.66 3.98 -8.37
C CYS A 120 -8.39 5.49 -8.43
N ARG A 121 -8.57 6.12 -9.61
CA ARG A 121 -8.44 7.57 -9.76
C ARG A 121 -9.45 8.32 -8.90
N ALA A 122 -10.70 7.85 -8.85
CA ALA A 122 -11.73 8.44 -8.01
C ALA A 122 -11.40 8.35 -6.51
N LEU A 123 -10.90 7.20 -6.05
CA LEU A 123 -10.48 7.01 -4.66
C LEU A 123 -9.31 7.92 -4.29
N LEU A 124 -8.21 7.87 -5.05
CA LEU A 124 -7.04 8.73 -4.80
C LEU A 124 -7.37 10.22 -4.92
N GLY A 125 -8.16 10.61 -5.92
CA GLY A 125 -8.59 11.99 -6.14
C GLY A 125 -9.45 12.51 -4.99
N ALA A 126 -10.42 11.71 -4.55
CA ALA A 126 -11.27 12.07 -3.44
C ALA A 126 -10.50 12.19 -2.12
N ILE A 127 -9.60 11.24 -1.81
CA ILE A 127 -8.72 11.34 -0.63
C ILE A 127 -7.86 12.61 -0.72
N THR A 128 -7.34 12.93 -1.90
CA THR A 128 -6.52 14.12 -2.14
C THR A 128 -7.30 15.41 -1.87
N VAL A 129 -8.49 15.55 -2.47
CA VAL A 129 -9.36 16.72 -2.28
C VAL A 129 -9.79 16.84 -0.82
N LEU A 130 -10.32 15.76 -0.23
CA LEU A 130 -10.82 15.77 1.14
C LEU A 130 -9.70 16.05 2.16
N GLY A 131 -8.51 15.50 1.94
CA GLY A 131 -7.36 15.74 2.81
C GLY A 131 -6.92 17.20 2.74
N HIS A 132 -6.86 17.77 1.53
CA HIS A 132 -6.53 19.17 1.31
C HIS A 132 -7.56 20.11 1.98
N GLU A 133 -8.86 19.88 1.75
CA GLU A 133 -9.97 20.64 2.36
C GLU A 133 -10.03 20.48 3.89
N SER A 134 -9.71 19.29 4.41
CA SER A 134 -9.66 19.05 5.86
C SER A 134 -8.57 19.88 6.53
N LEU A 135 -7.35 19.87 5.96
CA LEU A 135 -6.23 20.64 6.51
C LEU A 135 -6.48 22.15 6.39
N GLU A 136 -7.06 22.61 5.29
CA GLU A 136 -7.41 24.02 5.10
C GLU A 136 -8.43 24.50 6.14
N ARG A 137 -9.52 23.77 6.34
CA ARG A 137 -10.55 24.11 7.36
C ARG A 137 -9.99 24.16 8.79
N ARG A 138 -8.90 23.43 9.04
CA ARG A 138 -8.19 23.41 10.33
C ARG A 138 -7.14 24.51 10.47
N GLY A 139 -6.94 25.36 9.46
CA GLY A 139 -5.93 26.42 9.45
C GLY A 139 -4.49 25.90 9.34
N LEU A 140 -4.29 24.74 8.70
CA LEU A 140 -3.00 24.03 8.63
C LEU A 140 -2.35 24.13 7.24
N SER A 141 -2.32 25.33 6.65
CA SER A 141 -1.84 25.53 5.28
C SER A 141 -0.38 25.11 5.07
N GLU A 142 0.51 25.30 6.05
CA GLU A 142 1.90 24.81 5.97
C GLU A 142 1.95 23.28 5.97
N SER A 143 1.22 22.64 6.89
CA SER A 143 1.17 21.17 6.99
C SER A 143 0.46 20.52 5.81
N ARG A 144 -0.34 21.27 5.04
CA ARG A 144 -0.97 20.83 3.79
C ARG A 144 0.06 20.52 2.72
N GLU A 145 1.11 21.34 2.59
CA GLU A 145 2.22 21.04 1.69
C GLU A 145 3.00 19.83 2.16
N ASP A 146 3.25 19.75 3.47
CA ASP A 146 4.00 18.64 4.06
C ASP A 146 3.31 17.29 3.85
N TRP A 147 2.00 17.25 4.12
CA TRP A 147 1.16 16.11 3.84
C TRP A 147 1.11 15.79 2.35
N SER A 148 0.94 16.79 1.47
CA SER A 148 0.87 16.59 0.03
C SER A 148 2.14 15.95 -0.53
N ARG A 149 3.32 16.30 0.00
CA ARG A 149 4.60 15.68 -0.38
C ARG A 149 4.68 14.23 0.08
N LEU A 150 4.31 13.95 1.34
CA LEU A 150 4.26 12.58 1.86
C LEU A 150 3.27 11.72 1.07
N TRP A 151 2.06 12.24 0.82
CA TRP A 151 1.01 11.54 0.08
C TRP A 151 1.48 11.16 -1.32
N GLN A 152 2.04 12.13 -2.06
CA GLN A 152 2.63 11.90 -3.37
C GLN A 152 3.72 10.83 -3.36
N ASP A 153 4.68 10.90 -2.42
CA ASP A 153 5.78 9.93 -2.33
C ASP A 153 5.27 8.53 -1.98
N ARG A 154 4.33 8.41 -1.03
CA ARG A 154 3.82 7.09 -0.61
C ARG A 154 2.99 6.42 -1.70
N VAL A 155 2.09 7.15 -2.37
CA VAL A 155 1.30 6.61 -3.49
C VAL A 155 2.21 6.23 -4.66
N TRP A 156 3.22 7.05 -4.97
CA TRP A 156 4.20 6.72 -6.00
C TRP A 156 4.94 5.42 -5.69
N ARG A 157 5.41 5.26 -4.45
CA ARG A 157 6.11 4.05 -4.00
C ARG A 157 5.22 2.82 -4.07
N GLN A 158 4.00 2.87 -3.53
CA GLN A 158 3.05 1.76 -3.60
C GLN A 158 2.82 1.34 -5.06
N ASN A 159 2.43 2.28 -5.92
CA ASN A 159 2.08 1.97 -7.30
C ASN A 159 3.29 1.48 -8.11
N SER A 160 4.45 2.10 -7.93
CA SER A 160 5.70 1.66 -8.59
C SER A 160 6.13 0.28 -8.14
N GLN A 161 5.97 -0.05 -6.86
CA GLN A 161 6.29 -1.39 -6.35
C GLN A 161 5.26 -2.42 -6.82
N GLN A 162 3.97 -2.06 -6.90
CA GLN A 162 2.93 -2.94 -7.45
C GLN A 162 3.14 -3.23 -8.93
N ALA A 163 3.36 -2.20 -9.76
CA ALA A 163 3.67 -2.34 -11.18
C ALA A 163 4.87 -3.26 -11.44
N ARG A 164 5.91 -3.08 -10.63
CA ARG A 164 7.14 -3.87 -10.65
C ARG A 164 6.89 -5.32 -10.24
N LEU A 165 6.29 -5.55 -9.07
CA LEU A 165 5.97 -6.89 -8.55
C LEU A 165 5.14 -7.65 -9.58
N TYR A 166 4.11 -7.01 -10.11
CA TYR A 166 3.20 -7.57 -11.08
C TYR A 166 3.91 -8.13 -12.33
N ARG A 167 4.81 -7.35 -12.92
CA ARG A 167 5.60 -7.76 -14.09
C ARG A 167 6.50 -8.96 -13.83
N LEU A 168 7.12 -9.01 -12.66
CA LEU A 168 7.98 -10.13 -12.28
C LEU A 168 7.15 -11.40 -12.10
N ILE A 169 5.98 -11.28 -11.45
CA ILE A 169 5.02 -12.36 -11.30
C ILE A 169 4.57 -12.90 -12.67
N GLN A 170 4.32 -12.03 -13.66
CA GLN A 170 3.97 -12.47 -15.01
C GLN A 170 5.03 -13.34 -15.67
N VAL A 171 6.32 -13.06 -15.44
CA VAL A 171 7.43 -13.89 -15.94
C VAL A 171 7.55 -15.19 -15.17
N MET A 172 7.44 -15.13 -13.84
CA MET A 172 7.59 -16.30 -12.97
C MET A 172 6.46 -17.32 -13.16
N ARG A 173 5.25 -16.85 -13.46
CA ARG A 173 4.09 -17.72 -13.78
C ARG A 173 4.04 -18.19 -15.23
N ALA A 174 4.87 -17.64 -16.13
CA ALA A 174 4.80 -17.95 -17.54
C ALA A 174 5.21 -19.41 -17.80
N PRO A 175 4.47 -20.13 -18.67
CA PRO A 175 4.93 -21.44 -19.11
C PRO A 175 6.23 -21.31 -19.93
N PRO A 176 7.05 -22.38 -20.04
CA PRO A 176 8.37 -22.32 -20.67
C PRO A 176 8.39 -21.70 -22.07
N GLU A 177 7.36 -21.97 -22.87
CA GLU A 177 7.20 -21.49 -24.24
C GLU A 177 6.97 -19.97 -24.35
N GLU A 178 6.36 -19.33 -23.35
CA GLU A 178 6.10 -17.89 -23.34
C GLU A 178 7.18 -17.08 -22.61
N LYS A 179 7.97 -17.76 -21.77
CA LYS A 179 8.89 -17.12 -20.83
C LYS A 179 9.93 -16.24 -21.50
N ALA A 180 10.44 -16.66 -22.66
CA ALA A 180 11.42 -15.90 -23.42
C ALA A 180 10.85 -14.54 -23.87
N GLY A 181 9.63 -14.52 -24.40
CA GLY A 181 8.96 -13.28 -24.82
C GLY A 181 8.63 -12.36 -23.64
N ARG A 182 8.18 -12.92 -22.51
CA ARG A 182 7.92 -12.11 -21.30
C ARG A 182 9.20 -11.54 -20.67
N LEU A 183 10.31 -12.29 -20.72
CA LEU A 183 11.63 -11.80 -20.30
C LEU A 183 12.14 -10.67 -21.19
N GLU A 184 11.89 -10.73 -22.50
CA GLU A 184 12.23 -9.66 -23.44
C GLU A 184 11.41 -8.39 -23.15
N ALA A 185 10.10 -8.55 -22.89
CA ALA A 185 9.21 -7.44 -22.56
C ALA A 185 9.58 -6.70 -21.26
N LEU A 186 10.29 -7.34 -20.31
CA LEU A 186 10.82 -6.66 -19.13
C LEU A 186 11.90 -5.62 -19.46
N GLY A 187 12.64 -5.79 -20.57
CA GLY A 187 13.74 -4.92 -20.95
C GLY A 187 14.75 -4.71 -19.80
N ALA A 188 14.96 -3.45 -19.41
CA ALA A 188 15.89 -3.08 -18.33
C ALA A 188 15.47 -3.63 -16.95
N ALA A 189 14.18 -3.93 -16.73
CA ALA A 189 13.70 -4.48 -15.46
C ALA A 189 14.10 -5.95 -15.24
N ARG A 190 14.72 -6.61 -16.22
CA ARG A 190 15.20 -7.99 -16.10
C ARG A 190 16.22 -8.18 -14.97
N ASP A 191 17.02 -7.15 -14.66
CA ASP A 191 17.97 -7.21 -13.55
C ASP A 191 17.28 -7.35 -12.19
N GLU A 192 16.00 -7.04 -12.08
CA GLU A 192 15.23 -7.21 -10.85
C GLU A 192 14.92 -8.67 -10.53
N LEU A 193 14.96 -9.56 -11.53
CA LEU A 193 14.87 -11.02 -11.33
C LEU A 193 16.11 -11.62 -10.66
N ARG A 194 17.17 -10.82 -10.51
CA ARG A 194 18.39 -11.20 -9.79
C ARG A 194 18.34 -10.63 -8.38
N VAL A 195 18.65 -11.49 -7.42
CA VAL A 195 18.86 -11.09 -6.03
C VAL A 195 20.30 -10.60 -5.88
N ARG A 196 20.47 -9.43 -5.26
CA ARG A 196 21.78 -8.77 -5.12
C ARG A 196 22.51 -9.23 -3.86
N GLY A 197 21.77 -9.55 -2.80
CA GLY A 197 22.30 -10.08 -1.55
C GLY A 197 22.74 -11.54 -1.65
N THR A 198 23.61 -11.95 -0.74
CA THR A 198 23.94 -13.37 -0.51
C THR A 198 23.43 -13.80 0.86
N GLY A 199 22.82 -14.99 0.92
CA GLY A 199 22.22 -15.55 2.14
C GLY A 199 20.75 -15.19 2.33
N PHE A 200 20.04 -16.05 3.06
CA PHE A 200 18.58 -16.00 3.19
C PHE A 200 18.06 -14.69 3.79
N ALA A 201 18.59 -14.28 4.95
CA ALA A 201 18.24 -13.03 5.62
C ALA A 201 18.37 -11.81 4.68
N ARG A 202 19.44 -11.77 3.88
CA ARG A 202 19.67 -10.67 2.93
C ARG A 202 18.66 -10.68 1.80
N GLY A 203 18.29 -11.85 1.29
CA GLY A 203 17.20 -11.97 0.31
C GLY A 203 15.85 -11.51 0.88
N VAL A 204 15.52 -11.90 2.11
CA VAL A 204 14.31 -11.42 2.80
C VAL A 204 14.31 -9.89 2.93
N HIS A 205 15.40 -9.30 3.42
CA HIS A 205 15.50 -7.84 3.54
C HIS A 205 15.39 -7.14 2.18
N GLU A 206 16.04 -7.66 1.14
CA GLU A 206 15.98 -7.12 -0.21
C GLU A 206 14.55 -7.17 -0.77
N TYR A 207 13.81 -8.25 -0.51
CA TYR A 207 12.39 -8.33 -0.86
C TYR A 207 11.59 -7.23 -0.18
N LEU A 208 11.76 -7.06 1.13
CA LEU A 208 11.02 -6.05 1.89
C LEU A 208 11.37 -4.62 1.43
N GLU A 209 12.63 -4.34 1.12
CA GLU A 209 13.03 -3.04 0.56
C GLU A 209 12.37 -2.75 -0.80
N ARG A 210 12.26 -3.77 -1.65
CA ARG A 210 11.71 -3.64 -3.00
C ARG A 210 10.18 -3.65 -3.06
N TYR A 211 9.51 -4.36 -2.15
CA TYR A 211 8.07 -4.65 -2.24
C TYR A 211 7.29 -4.38 -0.94
N GLY A 212 7.92 -3.81 0.08
CA GLY A 212 7.27 -3.52 1.37
C GLY A 212 6.05 -2.59 1.29
N GLU A 213 5.99 -1.71 0.29
CA GLU A 213 4.87 -0.78 0.10
C GLU A 213 3.70 -1.39 -0.69
N THR A 214 3.83 -2.63 -1.18
CA THR A 214 2.73 -3.31 -1.89
C THR A 214 1.51 -3.54 -0.99
N GLY A 215 1.71 -3.67 0.32
CA GLY A 215 0.63 -3.72 1.33
C GLY A 215 0.02 -2.36 1.70
N ALA A 216 0.49 -1.25 1.10
CA ALA A 216 -0.07 0.11 1.23
C ALA A 216 -0.20 0.67 2.67
N ALA A 217 0.46 0.09 3.67
CA ALA A 217 0.32 0.52 5.07
C ALA A 217 0.74 1.99 5.27
N SER A 218 1.76 2.45 4.56
CA SER A 218 2.22 3.85 4.65
C SER A 218 1.27 4.83 3.98
N VAL A 219 0.71 4.45 2.82
CA VAL A 219 -0.34 5.19 2.12
C VAL A 219 -1.56 5.31 3.01
N ALA A 220 -1.94 4.22 3.68
CA ALA A 220 -3.07 4.22 4.58
C ALA A 220 -2.90 5.19 5.75
N LEU A 221 -1.73 5.17 6.41
CA LEU A 221 -1.42 6.12 7.47
C LEU A 221 -1.46 7.56 6.95
N VAL A 222 -0.68 7.87 5.92
CA VAL A 222 -0.55 9.26 5.42
C VAL A 222 -1.87 9.79 4.87
N GLY A 223 -2.61 8.99 4.11
CA GLY A 223 -3.92 9.36 3.58
C GLY A 223 -4.96 9.59 4.67
N GLY A 224 -4.84 8.91 5.81
CA GLY A 224 -5.75 9.04 6.95
C GLY A 224 -5.49 10.27 7.85
N LEU A 225 -4.25 10.75 7.92
CA LEU A 225 -3.84 11.81 8.87
C LEU A 225 -4.68 13.10 8.79
N PRO A 226 -5.05 13.64 7.61
CA PRO A 226 -5.88 14.85 7.53
C PRO A 226 -7.21 14.72 8.27
N PHE A 227 -7.74 13.50 8.40
CA PHE A 227 -9.04 13.20 8.98
C PHE A 227 -8.96 12.80 10.45
N SER A 228 -7.77 12.81 11.03
CA SER A 228 -7.56 12.46 12.44
C SER A 228 -8.27 13.46 13.36
N GLN A 229 -9.23 12.96 14.14
CA GLN A 229 -9.92 13.71 15.20
C GLN A 229 -9.14 13.66 16.52
N ALA A 230 -8.28 12.66 16.71
CA ALA A 230 -7.48 12.50 17.93
C ALA A 230 -6.36 13.55 18.07
N LEU A 231 -5.94 14.17 16.97
CA LEU A 231 -4.79 15.08 16.93
C LEU A 231 -5.25 16.53 16.92
N THR A 232 -4.70 17.32 17.84
CA THR A 232 -4.79 18.79 17.77
C THR A 232 -4.09 19.30 16.49
N PRO A 233 -4.39 20.52 16.00
CA PRO A 233 -3.68 21.07 14.85
C PRO A 233 -2.15 21.06 15.03
N ARG A 234 -1.65 21.43 16.21
CA ARG A 234 -0.23 21.37 16.56
C ARG A 234 0.31 19.94 16.54
N GLY A 235 -0.41 18.99 17.13
CA GLY A 235 -0.03 17.58 17.15
C GLY A 235 0.04 16.98 15.74
N LEU A 236 -0.92 17.32 14.87
CA LEU A 236 -0.92 16.89 13.47
C LEU A 236 0.28 17.46 12.69
N SER A 237 0.58 18.75 12.84
CA SER A 237 1.78 19.35 12.24
C SER A 237 3.07 18.68 12.72
N GLU A 238 3.15 18.34 14.01
CA GLU A 238 4.31 17.64 14.56
C GLU A 238 4.44 16.22 14.00
N VAL A 239 3.34 15.44 13.95
CA VAL A 239 3.32 14.10 13.35
C VAL A 239 3.75 14.15 11.88
N LEU A 240 3.20 15.06 11.08
CA LEU A 240 3.58 15.20 9.67
C LEU A 240 5.07 15.52 9.51
N ARG A 241 5.61 16.43 10.33
CA ARG A 241 7.03 16.76 10.33
C ARG A 241 7.91 15.58 10.76
N LEU A 242 7.49 14.82 11.77
CA LEU A 242 8.19 13.61 12.21
C LEU A 242 8.25 12.57 11.08
N LEU A 243 7.14 12.35 10.38
CA LEU A 243 7.08 11.41 9.26
C LEU A 243 7.93 11.83 8.05
N GLN A 244 8.24 13.12 7.90
CA GLN A 244 9.18 13.62 6.91
C GLN A 244 10.65 13.53 7.36
N GLY A 245 10.92 13.79 8.64
CA GLY A 245 12.28 14.03 9.15
C GLY A 245 12.97 12.82 9.77
N GLU A 246 12.23 11.80 10.21
CA GLU A 246 12.80 10.62 10.87
C GLU A 246 13.29 9.57 9.87
N ALA A 247 14.33 8.83 10.27
CA ALA A 247 15.04 7.82 9.49
C ALA A 247 14.13 6.63 9.13
N ASP A 248 13.33 6.81 8.08
CA ASP A 248 12.52 5.81 7.40
C ASP A 248 11.44 5.13 8.28
N PHE A 249 10.70 5.91 9.11
CA PHE A 249 9.57 5.37 9.88
C PHE A 249 8.54 4.69 8.98
N LEU A 250 8.07 5.39 7.95
CA LEU A 250 7.05 4.90 7.03
C LEU A 250 7.51 3.64 6.27
N GLY A 251 8.77 3.60 5.81
CA GLY A 251 9.29 2.42 5.12
C GLY A 251 9.47 1.24 6.06
N ARG A 252 9.92 1.45 7.31
CA ARG A 252 9.99 0.38 8.33
C ARG A 252 8.62 -0.21 8.63
N MET A 253 7.62 0.67 8.75
CA MET A 253 6.24 0.27 8.97
C MET A 253 5.70 -0.59 7.82
N ALA A 254 5.89 -0.13 6.58
CA ALA A 254 5.48 -0.85 5.38
C ALA A 254 6.17 -2.23 5.29
N ARG A 255 7.49 -2.27 5.49
CA ARG A 255 8.27 -3.52 5.49
C ARG A 255 7.84 -4.49 6.56
N LEU A 256 7.61 -4.03 7.80
CA LEU A 256 7.19 -4.94 8.86
C LEU A 256 5.80 -5.51 8.59
N MET A 257 4.86 -4.72 8.07
CA MET A 257 3.54 -5.24 7.70
C MET A 257 3.60 -6.23 6.56
N ARG A 258 4.37 -5.92 5.52
CA ARG A 258 4.59 -6.88 4.43
C ARG A 258 5.21 -8.17 4.95
N PHE A 259 6.19 -8.05 5.85
CA PHE A 259 6.80 -9.24 6.42
C PHE A 259 5.83 -10.03 7.30
N ALA A 260 4.95 -9.37 8.06
CA ALA A 260 3.94 -10.04 8.87
C ALA A 260 2.97 -10.88 8.01
N GLN A 261 2.67 -10.41 6.78
CA GLN A 261 1.87 -11.15 5.79
C GLN A 261 2.65 -12.34 5.19
N ASP A 262 3.96 -12.17 4.96
CA ASP A 262 4.80 -13.17 4.30
C ASP A 262 5.60 -14.07 5.25
N VAL A 263 5.38 -13.98 6.58
CA VAL A 263 6.17 -14.72 7.57
C VAL A 263 5.94 -16.24 7.49
N ARG A 264 4.78 -16.64 6.96
CA ARG A 264 4.54 -18.01 6.52
C ARG A 264 4.78 -18.06 5.03
N PHE A 265 5.53 -19.04 4.59
CA PHE A 265 5.76 -19.26 3.18
C PHE A 265 4.47 -19.73 2.49
N ASP A 266 4.00 -18.93 1.53
CA ASP A 266 2.95 -19.34 0.60
C ASP A 266 3.56 -19.86 -0.71
N PRO A 267 3.50 -21.17 -0.99
CA PRO A 267 3.98 -21.71 -2.27
C PRO A 267 3.10 -21.32 -3.48
N THR A 268 1.89 -20.79 -3.26
CA THR A 268 0.98 -20.33 -4.34
C THR A 268 1.33 -18.94 -4.84
N GLU A 269 2.04 -18.15 -4.02
CA GLU A 269 2.61 -16.88 -4.43
C GLU A 269 3.98 -17.12 -5.09
N PRO A 270 4.15 -16.76 -6.37
CA PRO A 270 5.42 -16.98 -7.06
C PRO A 270 6.54 -16.14 -6.48
N LEU A 271 6.26 -14.97 -5.88
CA LEU A 271 7.26 -14.11 -5.28
C LEU A 271 6.80 -13.59 -3.92
N ASN A 272 7.48 -14.05 -2.87
CA ASN A 272 7.34 -13.57 -1.49
C ASN A 272 8.72 -13.53 -0.81
N SER A 273 8.76 -13.10 0.44
CA SER A 273 10.00 -12.99 1.23
C SER A 273 10.80 -14.30 1.29
N GLY A 274 10.13 -15.45 1.42
CA GLY A 274 10.75 -16.78 1.44
C GLY A 274 11.38 -17.18 0.11
N VAL A 275 10.69 -16.93 -1.01
CA VAL A 275 11.25 -17.16 -2.37
C VAL A 275 12.51 -16.32 -2.56
N MET A 276 12.47 -15.03 -2.20
CA MET A 276 13.62 -14.14 -2.37
C MET A 276 14.80 -14.55 -1.48
N GLY A 277 14.53 -14.95 -0.24
CA GLY A 277 15.53 -15.48 0.68
C GLY A 277 16.19 -16.74 0.12
N TYR A 278 15.40 -17.70 -0.34
CA TYR A 278 15.90 -18.92 -0.96
C TYR A 278 16.74 -18.61 -2.21
N ALA A 279 16.25 -17.75 -3.09
CA ALA A 279 16.96 -17.32 -4.30
C ALA A 279 18.33 -16.70 -3.98
N ALA A 280 18.42 -15.84 -2.96
CA ALA A 280 19.67 -15.21 -2.52
C ALA A 280 20.70 -16.22 -2.01
N GLU A 281 20.26 -17.18 -1.21
CA GLU A 281 21.12 -18.19 -0.59
C GLU A 281 21.69 -19.15 -1.63
N TYR A 282 20.83 -19.67 -2.50
CA TYR A 282 21.20 -20.64 -3.51
C TYR A 282 21.64 -19.99 -4.84
N ARG A 283 21.72 -18.66 -4.88
CA ARG A 283 22.10 -17.84 -6.05
C ARG A 283 21.27 -18.19 -7.30
N GLN A 284 19.99 -18.43 -7.11
CA GLN A 284 19.06 -18.77 -8.17
C GLN A 284 18.43 -17.51 -8.77
N ASN A 285 18.14 -17.55 -10.06
CA ASN A 285 17.36 -16.51 -10.71
C ASN A 285 15.88 -16.70 -10.35
N LEU A 286 15.19 -15.61 -10.01
CA LEU A 286 13.76 -15.67 -9.67
C LEU A 286 12.92 -16.22 -10.83
N ALA A 287 13.29 -15.94 -12.08
CA ALA A 287 12.55 -16.45 -13.22
C ALA A 287 12.50 -17.99 -13.22
N ASP A 288 13.55 -18.67 -12.79
CA ASP A 288 13.69 -20.13 -12.90
C ASP A 288 13.20 -20.90 -11.68
N LEU A 289 12.74 -20.17 -10.65
CA LEU A 289 12.28 -20.73 -9.40
C LEU A 289 10.82 -21.18 -9.48
N ASP A 290 10.56 -22.39 -9.00
CA ASP A 290 9.22 -22.92 -8.78
C ASP A 290 8.93 -22.93 -7.27
N ALA A 291 8.17 -21.94 -6.81
CA ALA A 291 7.81 -21.76 -5.40
C ALA A 291 7.11 -23.00 -4.81
N THR A 292 6.38 -23.77 -5.64
CA THR A 292 5.64 -24.96 -5.20
C THR A 292 6.54 -26.12 -4.78
N ARG A 293 7.83 -26.08 -5.16
CA ARG A 293 8.82 -27.12 -4.87
C ARG A 293 9.76 -26.75 -3.72
N LEU A 294 9.64 -25.54 -3.17
CA LEU A 294 10.52 -25.07 -2.11
C LEU A 294 10.19 -25.73 -0.76
N PRO A 295 11.19 -25.91 0.14
CA PRO A 295 11.00 -26.62 1.40
C PRO A 295 10.21 -25.80 2.42
N LYS A 296 8.87 -25.83 2.31
CA LYS A 296 7.96 -24.98 3.10
C LYS A 296 8.25 -24.93 4.60
N ALA A 297 8.37 -26.08 5.26
CA ALA A 297 8.56 -26.13 6.72
C ALA A 297 9.89 -25.51 7.17
N GLU A 298 10.94 -25.66 6.37
CA GLU A 298 12.23 -25.02 6.61
C GLU A 298 12.12 -23.51 6.43
N LEU A 299 11.51 -23.07 5.32
CA LEU A 299 11.31 -21.66 5.03
C LEU A 299 10.46 -20.97 6.12
N ASP A 300 9.37 -21.60 6.57
CA ASP A 300 8.54 -21.11 7.67
C ASP A 300 9.36 -20.90 8.95
N THR A 301 10.25 -21.84 9.27
CA THR A 301 11.10 -21.76 10.47
C THR A 301 12.07 -20.57 10.36
N ARG A 302 12.73 -20.43 9.21
CA ARG A 302 13.72 -19.37 8.97
C ARG A 302 13.09 -17.99 8.87
N LEU A 303 11.93 -17.87 8.23
CA LEU A 303 11.17 -16.61 8.18
C LEU A 303 10.75 -16.15 9.58
N ARG A 304 10.37 -17.07 10.46
CA ARG A 304 10.06 -16.74 11.87
C ARG A 304 11.28 -16.24 12.64
N GLU A 305 12.47 -16.79 12.38
CA GLU A 305 13.72 -16.30 12.98
C GLU A 305 14.01 -14.86 12.53
N GLU A 306 13.93 -14.60 11.23
CA GLU A 306 14.12 -13.26 10.66
C GLU A 306 13.05 -12.25 11.13
N TRP A 307 11.81 -12.71 11.31
CA TRP A 307 10.71 -11.90 11.85
C TRP A 307 11.04 -11.37 13.24
N ASN A 308 11.51 -12.24 14.13
CA ASN A 308 11.83 -11.84 15.51
C ASN A 308 12.92 -10.76 15.55
N SER A 309 13.95 -10.89 14.71
CA SER A 309 15.03 -9.90 14.57
C SER A 309 14.49 -8.56 14.04
N THR A 310 13.72 -8.60 12.96
CA THR A 310 13.17 -7.40 12.30
C THR A 310 12.17 -6.65 13.18
N LEU A 311 11.33 -7.38 13.92
CA LEU A 311 10.37 -6.83 14.88
C LEU A 311 11.09 -6.10 16.02
N ALA A 312 12.14 -6.70 16.58
CA ALA A 312 12.88 -6.10 17.69
C ALA A 312 13.55 -4.77 17.32
N ASP A 313 14.25 -4.71 16.17
CA ASP A 313 14.85 -3.45 15.67
C ASP A 313 13.78 -2.39 15.39
N THR A 314 12.68 -2.78 14.72
CA THR A 314 11.60 -1.85 14.38
C THR A 314 10.93 -1.27 15.63
N ARG A 315 10.71 -2.12 16.64
CA ARG A 315 10.16 -1.70 17.95
C ARG A 315 11.03 -0.67 18.64
N GLN A 316 12.33 -0.93 18.77
CA GLN A 316 13.25 0.00 19.39
C GLN A 316 13.23 1.37 18.69
N ARG A 317 13.18 1.39 17.35
CA ARG A 317 13.14 2.63 16.56
C ARG A 317 11.83 3.39 16.77
N PHE A 318 10.69 2.69 16.77
CA PHE A 318 9.39 3.33 16.98
C PHE A 318 9.25 3.88 18.40
N ASP A 319 9.70 3.12 19.41
CA ASP A 319 9.68 3.57 20.81
C ASP A 319 10.56 4.82 21.01
N THR A 320 11.71 4.89 20.30
CA THR A 320 12.58 6.08 20.29
C THR A 320 11.88 7.30 19.70
N LEU A 321 11.21 7.13 18.54
CA LEU A 321 10.48 8.21 17.87
C LEU A 321 9.30 8.71 18.71
N VAL A 322 8.52 7.80 19.28
CA VAL A 322 7.40 8.16 20.17
C VAL A 322 7.95 8.96 21.36
N SER A 323 9.04 8.49 21.99
CA SER A 323 9.65 9.19 23.12
C SER A 323 10.21 10.57 22.76
N ALA A 324 10.65 10.77 21.51
CA ALA A 324 11.15 12.05 21.01
C ALA A 324 10.04 13.07 20.68
N THR A 325 8.79 12.61 20.54
CA THR A 325 7.64 13.47 20.25
C THR A 325 7.37 14.38 21.45
N ARG A 326 7.34 15.69 21.23
CA ARG A 326 7.26 16.71 22.29
C ARG A 326 5.82 17.01 22.69
N GLU A 327 4.91 17.08 21.74
CA GLU A 327 3.50 17.34 22.01
C GLU A 327 2.80 16.08 22.53
N GLU A 328 2.09 16.22 23.66
CA GLU A 328 1.53 15.09 24.40
C GLU A 328 0.44 14.36 23.62
N SER A 329 -0.45 15.09 22.93
CA SER A 329 -1.52 14.47 22.14
C SER A 329 -0.96 13.65 20.98
N ALA A 330 0.09 14.14 20.31
CA ALA A 330 0.83 13.46 19.27
C ALA A 330 1.55 12.23 19.82
N ARG A 331 2.25 12.36 20.97
CA ARG A 331 2.94 11.23 21.61
C ARG A 331 1.96 10.12 21.97
N SER A 332 0.87 10.46 22.65
CA SER A 332 -0.16 9.49 23.05
C SER A 332 -0.81 8.81 21.84
N THR A 333 -1.11 9.58 20.79
CA THR A 333 -1.70 9.03 19.55
C THR A 333 -0.73 8.10 18.84
N LEU A 334 0.54 8.50 18.67
CA LEU A 334 1.57 7.67 18.06
C LEU A 334 1.86 6.41 18.89
N GLN A 335 1.85 6.49 20.22
CA GLN A 335 1.99 5.32 21.08
C GLN A 335 0.84 4.33 20.88
N GLY A 336 -0.41 4.84 20.84
CA GLY A 336 -1.60 4.04 20.57
C GLY A 336 -1.54 3.37 19.19
N PHE A 337 -1.11 4.14 18.18
CA PHE A 337 -0.90 3.66 16.82
C PHE A 337 0.14 2.54 16.75
N VAL A 338 1.35 2.76 17.28
CA VAL A 338 2.45 1.77 17.29
C VAL A 338 2.04 0.50 18.04
N THR A 339 1.31 0.64 19.14
CA THR A 339 0.78 -0.51 19.89
C THR A 339 -0.23 -1.32 19.07
N GLY A 340 -1.18 -0.64 18.43
CA GLY A 340 -2.18 -1.27 17.56
C GLY A 340 -1.53 -1.94 16.35
N PHE A 341 -0.55 -1.28 15.74
CA PHE A 341 0.25 -1.78 14.64
C PHE A 341 0.93 -3.12 14.99
N TYR A 342 1.64 -3.19 16.12
CA TYR A 342 2.26 -4.45 16.55
C TYR A 342 1.25 -5.53 16.87
N ALA A 343 0.10 -5.19 17.45
CA ALA A 343 -0.96 -6.16 17.71
C ALA A 343 -1.53 -6.75 16.40
N ILE A 344 -1.68 -5.94 15.36
CA ILE A 344 -2.12 -6.41 14.04
C ILE A 344 -1.03 -7.29 13.41
N ALA A 345 0.22 -6.85 13.44
CA ALA A 345 1.32 -7.62 12.85
C ALA A 345 1.49 -8.99 13.53
N ALA A 346 1.39 -9.06 14.85
CA ALA A 346 1.41 -10.32 15.60
C ALA A 346 0.24 -11.24 15.19
N ARG A 347 -0.97 -10.68 15.03
CA ARG A 347 -2.13 -11.46 14.58
C ARG A 347 -1.97 -12.00 13.16
N LEU A 348 -1.37 -11.24 12.25
CA LEU A 348 -1.08 -11.72 10.89
C LEU A 348 -0.11 -12.91 10.92
N VAL A 349 0.92 -12.84 11.77
CA VAL A 349 1.88 -13.93 11.96
C VAL A 349 1.21 -15.19 12.55
N GLU A 350 0.31 -14.99 13.51
CA GLU A 350 -0.47 -16.05 14.17
C GLU A 350 -1.54 -16.68 13.27
N ALA A 351 -2.22 -15.88 12.44
CA ALA A 351 -3.22 -16.37 11.49
C ALA A 351 -2.55 -17.11 10.33
N GLY A 352 -1.47 -16.57 9.79
CA GLY A 352 -0.88 -17.06 8.54
C GLY A 352 -1.81 -16.82 7.34
N HIS A 353 -1.72 -17.70 6.33
CA HIS A 353 -2.54 -17.64 5.10
C HIS A 353 -3.97 -18.16 5.26
N GLU A 354 -4.46 -18.32 6.49
CA GLU A 354 -5.88 -18.65 6.70
C GLU A 354 -6.72 -17.37 6.68
N PRO A 355 -7.77 -17.30 5.84
CA PRO A 355 -8.59 -16.10 5.64
C PRO A 355 -9.38 -15.63 6.87
#